data_AF-A0A822DVI4-F1
#
_entry.id   AF-A0A822DVI4-F1
#
_cell.length_a   1.000
_cell.length_b   1.000
_cell.length_c   1.000
_cell.angle_alpha   90.00
_cell.angle_beta   90.00
_cell.angle_gamma   90.00
#
_symmetry.space_group_name_H-M   'P 1'
#
loop_
_entity.id
_entity.type
_entity.pdbx_description
1 polymer ?
#
loop_
_entity_poly.entity_id
_entity_poly.type
_entity_poly.pdbx_seq_one_letter_code
_entity_poly.pdbx_strand_id
1 'polypeptide(L)'
;DRTIKNEIQRLAKEERSLLKDCLLEAVKHGGVCISPGIWSDKYRKICYLGATAHFVEKDGKYYSVDLFCTEFKARKKSGENIMKLLRKELLVFGLEDYLSDIIFVTDRGSNFIKGLDGFTVLFCTAHRLNNILKHTFYQNLLKEKKNDKNKTRTVIERIEKTPNKTTKYRTTIEASPEIDSQMELLNGENDYETDDSEISDDDDGIIVYSSTTIYDLPTPSRELYDTILYCKAL
;
A
#
# COMPACT_ATOMS: atom_id res chain seq x y z
N ASP A 1 5.07 -27.83 -4.65
CA ASP A 1 5.92 -28.83 -3.97
C ASP A 1 5.77 -28.72 -2.45
N ARG A 2 5.40 -29.82 -1.77
CA ARG A 2 5.20 -29.85 -0.32
C ARG A 2 6.51 -29.71 0.47
N THR A 3 7.61 -30.26 -0.06
CA THR A 3 8.92 -30.25 0.59
C THR A 3 9.49 -28.84 0.63
N ILE A 4 9.42 -28.13 -0.50
CA ILE A 4 9.87 -26.73 -0.59
C ILE A 4 9.09 -25.83 0.38
N LYS A 5 7.75 -25.98 0.41
CA LYS A 5 6.91 -25.22 1.34
C LYS A 5 7.32 -25.42 2.80
N ASN A 6 7.51 -26.67 3.21
CA ASN A 6 7.86 -27.00 4.59
C ASN A 6 9.24 -26.44 4.95
N GLU A 7 10.20 -26.51 4.02
CA GLU A 7 11.54 -25.99 4.25
C GLU A 7 11.57 -24.47 4.37
N ILE A 8 10.86 -23.75 3.48
CA ILE A 8 10.70 -22.29 3.58
C ILE A 8 10.06 -21.90 4.92
N GLN A 9 9.05 -22.64 5.37
CA GLN A 9 8.40 -22.38 6.66
C GLN A 9 9.35 -22.61 7.84
N ARG A 10 10.20 -23.64 7.78
CA ARG A 10 11.22 -23.91 8.78
C ARG A 10 12.23 -22.78 8.85
N LEU A 11 12.81 -22.39 7.70
CA LEU A 11 13.78 -21.30 7.60
C LEU A 11 13.19 -19.97 8.06
N ALA A 12 11.97 -19.63 7.63
CA ALA A 12 11.30 -18.41 8.07
C ALA A 12 11.06 -18.37 9.60
N LYS A 13 10.81 -19.53 10.23
CA LYS A 13 10.65 -19.60 11.69
C LYS A 13 11.97 -19.37 12.41
N GLU A 14 13.06 -19.93 11.90
CA GLU A 14 14.42 -19.73 12.44
C GLU A 14 14.85 -18.26 12.32
N GLU A 15 14.71 -17.68 11.13
CA GLU A 15 15.02 -16.27 10.89
C GLU A 15 14.18 -15.32 11.75
N ARG A 16 12.87 -15.60 11.92
CA ARG A 16 12.02 -14.80 12.81
C ARG A 16 12.48 -14.85 14.27
N SER A 17 12.99 -15.99 14.72
CA SER A 17 13.50 -16.12 16.08
C SER A 17 14.76 -15.26 16.27
N LEU A 18 15.68 -15.28 15.31
CA LEU A 18 16.88 -14.45 15.34
C LEU A 18 16.54 -12.96 15.26
N LEU A 19 15.67 -12.59 14.31
CA LEU A 19 15.24 -11.22 14.13
C LEU A 19 14.51 -10.67 15.37
N LYS A 20 13.73 -11.50 16.06
CA LYS A 20 13.09 -11.13 17.33
C LYS A 20 14.11 -10.68 18.36
N ASP A 21 15.19 -11.41 18.55
CA ASP A 21 16.22 -11.07 19.53
C ASP A 21 16.91 -9.73 19.16
N CYS A 22 17.21 -9.52 17.88
CA CYS A 22 17.76 -8.25 17.39
C CYS A 22 16.81 -7.07 17.63
N LEU A 23 15.52 -7.23 17.30
CA LEU A 23 14.51 -6.18 17.47
C LEU A 23 14.30 -5.85 18.95
N LEU A 24 14.26 -6.85 19.83
CA LEU A 24 14.09 -6.66 21.27
C LEU A 24 15.28 -5.93 21.89
N GLU A 25 16.49 -6.18 21.42
CA GLU A 25 17.65 -5.40 21.86
C GLU A 25 17.57 -3.96 21.34
N ALA A 26 17.29 -3.77 20.05
CA ALA A 26 17.22 -2.45 19.45
C ALA A 26 16.12 -1.57 20.08
N VAL A 27 14.95 -2.13 20.39
CA VAL A 27 13.82 -1.37 20.94
C VAL A 27 14.09 -0.91 22.37
N LYS A 28 14.82 -1.69 23.18
CA LYS A 28 15.23 -1.29 24.55
C LYS A 28 16.13 -0.06 24.56
N HIS A 29 16.84 0.20 23.46
CA HIS A 29 17.68 1.39 23.28
C HIS A 29 16.98 2.50 22.48
N GLY A 30 15.67 2.38 22.22
CA GLY A 30 14.89 3.35 21.44
C GLY A 30 15.25 3.38 19.95
N GLY A 31 15.87 2.32 19.44
CA GLY A 31 16.45 2.26 18.09
C GLY A 31 15.56 1.61 17.03
N VAL A 32 14.24 1.50 17.26
CA VAL A 32 13.31 0.82 16.33
C VAL A 32 12.25 1.77 15.82
N CYS A 33 12.11 1.81 14.50
CA CYS A 33 10.99 2.43 13.81
C CYS A 33 10.20 1.35 13.05
N ILE A 34 8.88 1.47 12.99
CA ILE A 34 8.04 0.56 12.21
C ILE A 34 7.24 1.36 11.18
N SER A 35 7.28 0.92 9.94
CA SER A 35 6.57 1.53 8.83
C SER A 35 5.38 0.64 8.43
N PRO A 36 4.19 0.77 9.08
CA PRO A 36 3.02 0.03 8.66
C PRO A 36 2.40 0.66 7.40
N GLY A 37 1.98 -0.19 6.47
CA GLY A 37 1.30 0.21 5.24
C GLY A 37 0.07 -0.66 5.00
N ILE A 38 -1.02 -0.02 4.57
CA ILE A 38 -2.24 -0.71 4.15
C ILE A 38 -2.52 -0.38 2.69
N TRP A 39 -2.86 -1.38 1.88
CA TRP A 39 -3.20 -1.17 0.47
C TRP A 39 -4.26 -2.17 0.01
N SER A 40 -4.95 -1.82 -1.07
CA SER A 40 -5.95 -2.69 -1.69
C SER A 40 -5.54 -3.08 -3.10
N ASP A 41 -5.51 -4.38 -3.33
CA ASP A 41 -5.46 -4.96 -4.66
C ASP A 41 -6.87 -4.91 -5.27
N LYS A 42 -7.08 -3.93 -6.17
CA LYS A 42 -8.38 -3.72 -6.83
C LYS A 42 -8.79 -4.85 -7.78
N TYR A 43 -7.83 -5.63 -8.28
CA TYR A 43 -8.11 -6.75 -9.19
C TYR A 43 -8.58 -7.96 -8.40
N ARG A 44 -7.82 -8.34 -7.37
CA ARG A 44 -8.14 -9.51 -6.53
C ARG A 44 -9.20 -9.21 -5.47
N LYS A 45 -9.54 -7.93 -5.27
CA LYS A 45 -10.44 -7.44 -4.21
C LYS A 45 -9.95 -7.82 -2.80
N ILE A 46 -8.63 -7.80 -2.61
CA ILE A 46 -7.99 -8.13 -1.33
C ILE A 46 -7.35 -6.88 -0.76
N CYS A 47 -7.49 -6.68 0.55
CA CYS A 47 -6.73 -5.67 1.28
C CYS A 47 -5.58 -6.34 2.02
N TYR A 48 -4.43 -5.68 2.07
CA TYR A 48 -3.24 -6.16 2.79
C TYR A 48 -2.81 -5.14 3.82
N LEU A 49 -2.26 -5.65 4.93
CA LEU A 49 -1.49 -4.89 5.90
C LEU A 49 -0.08 -5.46 5.93
N GLY A 50 0.91 -4.61 5.73
CA GLY A 50 2.32 -4.94 5.88
C GLY A 50 2.98 -4.01 6.89
N ALA A 51 4.11 -4.46 7.44
CA ALA A 51 4.96 -3.61 8.25
C ALA A 51 6.44 -3.95 8.02
N THR A 52 7.25 -2.91 7.88
CA THR A 52 8.71 -2.99 7.78
C THR A 52 9.31 -2.40 9.05
N ALA A 53 10.24 -3.11 9.67
CA ALA A 53 11.03 -2.58 10.77
C ALA A 53 12.32 -1.95 10.25
N HIS A 54 12.68 -0.81 10.81
CA HIS A 54 13.93 -0.11 10.58
C HIS A 54 14.65 0.04 11.91
N PHE A 55 15.87 -0.46 12.02
CA PHE A 55 16.62 -0.42 13.26
C PHE A 55 18.13 -0.41 13.04
N VAL A 56 18.88 -0.06 14.08
CA VAL A 56 20.33 -0.04 14.07
C VAL A 56 20.85 -0.99 15.15
N GLU A 57 21.76 -1.89 14.78
CA GLU A 57 22.41 -2.80 15.73
C GLU A 57 23.57 -2.11 16.48
N LYS A 58 24.12 -2.78 17.50
CA LYS A 58 25.22 -2.26 18.34
C LYS A 58 26.49 -1.89 17.57
N ASP A 59 26.72 -2.53 16.43
CA ASP A 59 27.83 -2.24 15.52
C ASP A 59 27.59 -1.01 14.63
N GLY A 60 26.44 -0.35 14.78
CA GLY A 60 26.05 0.81 13.98
C GLY A 60 25.45 0.44 12.61
N LYS A 61 25.23 -0.85 12.34
CA LYS A 61 24.66 -1.29 11.07
C LYS A 61 23.15 -1.09 11.04
N TYR A 62 22.69 -0.44 9.97
CA TYR A 62 21.28 -0.22 9.69
C TYR A 62 20.64 -1.43 9.03
N TYR A 63 19.42 -1.76 9.46
CA TYR A 63 18.60 -2.81 8.90
C TYR A 63 17.22 -2.27 8.53
N SER A 64 16.68 -2.79 7.43
CA SER A 64 15.31 -2.58 6.96
C SER A 64 14.75 -3.93 6.58
N VAL A 65 13.80 -4.44 7.36
CA VAL A 65 13.31 -5.82 7.22
C VAL A 65 11.79 -5.85 7.25
N ASP A 66 11.19 -6.47 6.24
CA ASP A 66 9.75 -6.72 6.23
C ASP A 66 9.39 -7.76 7.29
N LEU A 67 8.59 -7.36 8.27
CA LEU A 67 8.17 -8.23 9.36
C LEU A 67 7.07 -9.18 8.90
N PHE A 68 6.08 -8.62 8.20
CA PHE A 68 4.94 -9.36 7.69
C PHE A 68 4.27 -8.62 6.54
N CYS A 69 3.55 -9.40 5.74
CA CYS A 69 2.54 -8.94 4.80
C CYS A 69 1.37 -9.93 4.93
N THR A 70 0.24 -9.45 5.42
CA THR A 70 -0.92 -10.29 5.74
C THR A 70 -2.18 -9.71 5.14
N GLU A 71 -3.14 -10.59 4.85
CA GLU A 71 -4.45 -10.18 4.38
C GLU A 71 -5.22 -9.46 5.50
N PHE A 72 -5.72 -8.27 5.20
CA PHE A 72 -6.57 -7.49 6.08
C PHE A 72 -8.03 -7.92 5.89
N LYS A 73 -8.46 -8.88 6.69
CA LYS A 73 -9.78 -9.53 6.58
C LYS A 73 -10.94 -8.76 7.22
N ALA A 74 -10.66 -7.71 7.98
CA ALA A 74 -11.72 -6.96 8.65
C ALA A 74 -12.53 -6.16 7.62
N ARG A 75 -13.87 -6.23 7.73
CA ARG A 75 -14.80 -5.54 6.81
C ARG A 75 -14.53 -4.04 6.73
N LYS A 76 -14.20 -3.40 7.86
CA LYS A 76 -13.92 -1.96 7.94
C LYS A 76 -12.45 -1.71 8.25
N LYS A 77 -11.81 -0.84 7.48
CA LYS A 77 -10.41 -0.39 7.70
C LYS A 77 -10.28 0.64 8.82
N SER A 78 -11.02 0.48 9.93
CA SER A 78 -10.95 1.43 11.05
C SER A 78 -9.57 1.39 11.71
N GLY A 79 -9.16 2.49 12.35
CA GLY A 79 -7.91 2.55 13.11
C GLY A 79 -7.80 1.45 14.17
N GLU A 80 -8.90 1.11 14.83
CA GLU A 80 -8.95 0.03 15.81
C GLU A 80 -8.70 -1.35 15.19
N ASN A 81 -9.30 -1.65 14.03
CA ASN A 81 -9.06 -2.92 13.34
C ASN A 81 -7.62 -3.02 12.80
N ILE A 82 -7.07 -1.91 12.31
CA ILE A 82 -5.67 -1.81 11.90
C ILE A 82 -4.75 -2.12 13.09
N MET A 83 -4.96 -1.45 14.22
CA MET A 83 -4.13 -1.67 15.41
C MET A 83 -4.26 -3.06 15.97
N LYS A 84 -5.47 -3.63 15.98
CA LYS A 84 -5.69 -5.01 16.44
C LYS A 84 -4.86 -6.01 15.63
N LEU A 85 -4.82 -5.87 14.30
CA LEU A 85 -4.02 -6.74 13.44
C LEU A 85 -2.52 -6.44 13.58
N LEU A 86 -2.13 -5.18 13.58
CA LEU A 86 -0.74 -4.77 13.75
C LEU A 86 -0.14 -5.34 15.06
N ARG A 87 -0.83 -5.16 16.18
CA ARG A 87 -0.47 -5.70 17.50
C ARG A 87 -0.28 -7.22 17.46
N LYS A 88 -1.26 -7.93 16.93
CA LYS A 88 -1.20 -9.39 16.78
C LYS A 88 0.05 -9.85 16.02
N GLU A 89 0.40 -9.18 14.92
CA GLU A 89 1.57 -9.57 14.13
C GLU A 89 2.89 -9.13 14.80
N LEU A 90 2.93 -7.98 15.49
CA LEU A 90 4.09 -7.52 16.26
C LEU A 90 4.36 -8.36 17.51
N LEU A 91 3.33 -8.96 18.11
CA LEU A 91 3.46 -9.92 19.21
C LEU A 91 4.36 -11.11 18.86
N VAL A 92 4.37 -11.54 17.60
CA VAL A 92 5.24 -12.64 17.11
C VAL A 92 6.72 -12.30 17.35
N PHE A 93 7.07 -11.02 17.26
CA PHE A 93 8.41 -10.48 17.50
C PHE A 93 8.62 -9.98 18.94
N GLY A 94 7.63 -10.15 19.83
CA GLY A 94 7.71 -9.68 21.22
C GLY A 94 7.67 -8.15 21.37
N LEU A 95 7.21 -7.42 20.35
CA LEU A 95 7.21 -5.95 20.33
C LEU A 95 5.94 -5.32 20.92
N GLU A 96 4.93 -6.12 21.28
CA GLU A 96 3.64 -5.65 21.79
C GLU A 96 3.78 -4.78 23.06
N ASP A 97 4.69 -5.15 23.95
CA ASP A 97 4.92 -4.43 25.21
C ASP A 97 5.74 -3.14 25.02
N TYR A 98 6.34 -2.94 23.85
CA TYR A 98 7.23 -1.83 23.52
C TYR A 98 6.63 -0.84 22.52
N LEU A 99 5.33 -0.93 22.25
CA LEU A 99 4.69 -0.07 21.23
C LEU A 99 4.84 1.43 21.53
N SER A 100 4.90 1.81 22.81
CA SER A 100 5.14 3.20 23.22
C SER A 100 6.56 3.68 22.92
N ASP A 101 7.53 2.77 22.86
CA ASP A 101 8.95 3.05 22.57
C ASP A 101 9.26 3.02 21.07
N ILE A 102 8.32 2.52 20.26
CA ILE A 102 8.46 2.42 18.81
C ILE A 102 7.99 3.72 18.15
N ILE A 103 8.78 4.21 17.20
CA ILE A 103 8.37 5.30 16.31
C ILE A 103 7.66 4.70 15.10
N PHE A 104 6.41 5.08 14.87
CA PHE A 104 5.67 4.64 13.69
C PHE A 104 5.85 5.61 12.53
N VAL A 105 6.13 5.09 11.34
CA VAL A 105 6.23 5.87 10.10
C VAL A 105 5.09 5.50 9.18
N THR A 106 4.13 6.40 8.99
CA THR A 106 2.92 6.10 8.21
C THR A 106 2.52 7.26 7.31
N ASP A 107 1.57 7.04 6.40
CA ASP A 107 0.97 8.13 5.65
C ASP A 107 0.04 8.98 6.54
N ARG A 108 -0.68 9.94 5.96
CA ARG A 108 -1.68 10.74 6.69
C ARG A 108 -3.10 10.15 6.56
N GLY A 109 -3.20 8.85 6.29
CA GLY A 109 -4.46 8.15 6.23
C GLY A 109 -5.22 8.30 7.55
N SER A 110 -6.47 8.76 7.46
CA SER A 110 -7.28 9.10 8.65
C SER A 110 -7.42 7.93 9.64
N ASN A 111 -7.42 6.69 9.12
CA ASN A 111 -7.49 5.49 9.95
C ASN A 111 -6.18 5.21 10.69
N PHE A 112 -5.02 5.41 10.06
CA PHE A 112 -3.72 5.29 10.74
C PHE A 112 -3.56 6.37 11.79
N ILE A 113 -3.92 7.62 11.48
CA ILE A 113 -3.88 8.73 12.44
C ILE A 113 -4.72 8.39 13.68
N LYS A 114 -5.94 7.86 13.50
CA LYS A 114 -6.81 7.48 14.62
C LYS A 114 -6.31 6.24 15.37
N GLY A 115 -5.78 5.25 14.65
CA GLY A 115 -5.29 4.01 15.26
C GLY A 115 -4.02 4.22 16.08
N LEU A 116 -3.12 5.06 15.59
CA LEU A 116 -1.85 5.38 16.23
C LEU A 116 -1.94 6.60 17.16
N ASP A 117 -3.14 7.00 17.55
CA ASP A 117 -3.33 8.05 18.55
C ASP A 117 -2.70 7.62 19.88
N GLY A 118 -1.93 8.51 20.49
CA GLY A 118 -1.14 8.22 21.71
C GLY A 118 0.23 7.58 21.47
N PHE A 119 0.65 7.30 20.23
CA PHE A 119 2.00 6.82 19.90
C PHE A 119 2.87 7.91 19.26
N THR A 120 4.18 7.68 19.20
CA THR A 120 5.09 8.54 18.45
C THR A 120 4.99 8.23 16.96
N VAL A 121 4.53 9.19 16.16
CA VAL A 121 4.28 9.01 14.73
C VAL A 121 5.05 10.04 13.90
N LEU A 122 5.75 9.56 12.86
CA LEU A 122 6.32 10.35 11.79
C LEU A 122 5.51 10.14 10.50
N PHE A 123 5.26 11.22 9.77
CA PHE A 123 4.53 11.14 8.51
C PHE A 123 5.47 10.96 7.32
N CYS A 124 5.14 10.00 6.47
CA CYS A 124 5.91 9.60 5.31
C CYS A 124 6.18 10.79 4.37
N THR A 125 7.45 11.14 4.20
CA THR A 125 7.89 12.22 3.30
C THR A 125 7.53 11.93 1.85
N ALA A 126 7.61 10.68 1.39
CA ALA A 126 7.27 10.32 0.02
C ALA A 126 5.78 10.59 -0.28
N HIS A 127 4.88 10.21 0.63
CA HIS A 127 3.46 10.53 0.51
C HIS A 127 3.19 12.04 0.54
N ARG A 128 3.90 12.79 1.40
CA ARG A 128 3.80 14.25 1.43
C ARG A 128 4.24 14.88 0.12
N LEU A 129 5.36 14.44 -0.43
CA LEU A 129 5.85 14.92 -1.72
C LEU A 129 4.87 14.58 -2.83
N ASN A 130 4.37 13.34 -2.87
CA ASN A 130 3.35 12.93 -3.83
C ASN A 130 2.09 13.82 -3.73
N ASN A 131 1.62 14.12 -2.52
CA ASN A 131 0.47 15.02 -2.33
C ASN A 131 0.79 16.44 -2.81
N ILE A 132 1.99 16.97 -2.50
CA ILE A 132 2.44 18.26 -3.02
C ILE A 132 2.39 18.24 -4.54
N LEU A 133 2.97 17.23 -5.20
CA LEU A 133 2.96 17.09 -6.66
C LEU A 133 1.52 16.97 -7.20
N LYS A 134 0.67 16.11 -6.61
CA LYS A 134 -0.75 15.98 -6.99
C LYS A 134 -1.47 17.33 -6.97
N HIS A 135 -1.33 18.08 -5.88
CA HIS A 135 -1.97 19.39 -5.76
C HIS A 135 -1.35 20.42 -6.71
N THR A 136 -0.04 20.48 -6.79
CA THR A 136 0.74 21.43 -7.60
C THR A 136 0.43 21.30 -9.09
N PHE A 137 0.42 20.07 -9.61
CA PHE A 137 0.31 19.81 -11.04
C PHE A 137 -1.14 19.53 -11.50
N TYR A 138 -2.03 19.09 -10.60
CA TYR A 138 -3.37 18.60 -10.98
C TYR A 138 -4.53 19.36 -10.33
N GLN A 139 -4.28 20.49 -9.64
CA GLN A 139 -5.31 21.38 -9.10
C GLN A 139 -6.32 21.90 -10.14
N ASN A 140 -5.93 22.00 -11.41
CA ASN A 140 -6.74 22.62 -12.46
C ASN A 140 -7.71 21.64 -13.16
N LEU A 141 -7.43 20.33 -13.15
CA LEU A 141 -8.31 19.33 -13.80
C LEU A 141 -9.66 19.19 -13.09
N LEU A 142 -9.71 19.42 -11.77
CA LEU A 142 -10.96 19.36 -10.99
C LEU A 142 -11.83 20.62 -11.14
N LYS A 143 -11.22 21.78 -11.47
CA LYS A 143 -11.96 23.02 -11.74
C LYS A 143 -12.61 22.98 -13.13
N GLU A 144 -11.95 22.38 -14.12
CA GLU A 144 -12.53 22.17 -15.45
C GLU A 144 -13.66 21.13 -15.44
N LYS A 145 -13.54 20.03 -14.68
CA LYS A 145 -14.64 19.04 -14.53
C LYS A 145 -15.92 19.61 -13.89
N LYS A 146 -15.84 20.68 -13.11
CA LYS A 146 -17.05 21.36 -12.57
C LYS A 146 -17.74 22.27 -13.58
N ASN A 147 -16.99 22.83 -14.52
CA ASN A 147 -17.53 23.69 -15.59
C ASN A 147 -17.88 22.91 -16.86
N ASP A 148 -17.35 21.70 -17.03
CA ASP A 148 -17.54 20.91 -18.24
C ASP A 148 -18.19 19.55 -17.95
N LYS A 149 -19.42 19.58 -17.41
CA LYS A 149 -20.26 18.37 -17.28
C LYS A 149 -20.64 17.75 -18.63
N ASN A 150 -20.24 18.34 -19.77
CA ASN A 150 -20.68 17.89 -21.10
C ASN A 150 -19.59 17.56 -22.12
N LYS A 151 -18.28 17.68 -21.84
CA LYS A 151 -17.30 17.55 -22.94
C LYS A 151 -15.93 16.94 -22.63
N THR A 152 -15.82 15.88 -21.83
CA THR A 152 -14.61 15.04 -21.93
C THR A 152 -14.81 13.61 -21.43
N ARG A 153 -15.54 12.79 -22.20
CA ARG A 153 -15.58 11.33 -22.00
C ARG A 153 -15.04 10.53 -23.19
N THR A 154 -14.48 11.20 -24.21
CA THR A 154 -14.34 10.60 -25.55
C THR A 154 -12.95 10.09 -25.93
N VAL A 155 -11.90 10.30 -25.14
CA VAL A 155 -10.53 9.90 -25.55
C VAL A 155 -10.07 8.58 -24.91
N ILE A 156 -10.41 8.32 -23.64
CA ILE A 156 -9.92 7.12 -22.94
C ILE A 156 -10.76 5.86 -23.26
N GLU A 157 -12.09 6.00 -23.46
CA GLU A 157 -12.94 4.89 -23.93
C GLU A 157 -12.52 4.32 -25.30
N ARG A 158 -11.66 5.02 -26.07
CA ARG A 158 -11.15 4.50 -27.34
C ARG A 158 -9.96 3.55 -27.20
N ILE A 159 -9.22 3.58 -26.09
CA ILE A 159 -8.05 2.70 -25.91
C ILE A 159 -8.45 1.41 -25.16
N GLU A 160 -9.49 1.45 -24.33
CA GLU A 160 -10.05 0.25 -23.66
C GLU A 160 -11.16 -0.45 -24.46
N LYS A 161 -11.34 -0.12 -25.74
CA LYS A 161 -12.15 -0.96 -26.63
C LYS A 161 -11.30 -2.13 -27.11
N THR A 162 -11.31 -3.19 -26.31
CA THR A 162 -11.05 -4.56 -26.75
C THR A 162 -11.71 -4.79 -28.12
N PRO A 163 -11.01 -5.36 -29.13
CA PRO A 163 -11.62 -5.60 -30.43
C PRO A 163 -12.81 -6.55 -30.29
N ASN A 164 -13.98 -6.11 -30.76
CA ASN A 164 -15.20 -6.91 -30.75
C ASN A 164 -15.12 -8.04 -31.78
N LYS A 165 -15.02 -9.27 -31.24
CA LYS A 165 -15.61 -10.55 -31.68
C LYS A 165 -15.17 -11.21 -33.02
N THR A 166 -14.57 -12.39 -32.79
CA THR A 166 -14.67 -13.69 -33.51
C THR A 166 -13.79 -13.97 -34.72
N THR A 167 -12.78 -14.82 -34.50
CA THR A 167 -12.56 -15.99 -35.35
C THR A 167 -12.23 -17.18 -34.43
N LYS A 168 -13.11 -18.19 -34.41
CA LYS A 168 -12.85 -19.45 -33.70
C LYS A 168 -11.69 -20.16 -34.38
N TYR A 169 -10.49 -20.05 -33.84
CA TYR A 169 -9.46 -21.04 -34.08
C TYR A 169 -9.55 -22.11 -32.99
N ARG A 170 -9.91 -23.31 -33.42
CA ARG A 170 -9.82 -24.53 -32.60
C ARG A 170 -8.35 -24.89 -32.50
N THR A 171 -7.67 -24.41 -31.46
CA THR A 171 -6.40 -24.97 -31.02
C THR A 171 -6.69 -25.91 -29.86
N THR A 172 -6.58 -27.20 -30.11
CA THR A 172 -6.42 -28.22 -29.08
C THR A 172 -5.13 -27.92 -28.32
N ILE A 173 -5.26 -27.37 -27.12
CA ILE A 173 -4.21 -27.34 -26.12
C ILE A 173 -4.79 -28.10 -24.93
N GLU A 174 -4.22 -29.27 -24.65
CA GLU A 174 -4.58 -30.07 -23.47
C GLU A 174 -4.30 -29.25 -22.20
N ALA A 175 -5.27 -29.21 -21.31
CA ALA A 175 -5.15 -28.57 -20.02
C ALA A 175 -4.21 -29.38 -19.11
N SER A 176 -3.30 -28.68 -18.42
CA SER A 176 -2.53 -29.27 -17.32
C SER A 176 -3.48 -29.59 -16.15
N PRO A 177 -3.44 -30.80 -15.57
CA PRO A 177 -4.45 -31.30 -14.61
C PRO A 177 -4.46 -30.64 -13.22
N GLU A 178 -3.84 -29.48 -13.02
CA GLU A 178 -3.59 -28.90 -11.69
C GLU A 178 -4.56 -27.77 -11.29
N ILE A 179 -5.55 -27.41 -12.13
CA ILE A 179 -6.45 -26.27 -11.88
C ILE A 179 -7.86 -26.68 -11.41
N ASP A 180 -8.26 -27.94 -11.55
CA ASP A 180 -9.64 -28.35 -11.20
C ASP A 180 -9.87 -28.62 -9.70
N SER A 181 -8.82 -28.73 -8.87
CA SER A 181 -9.00 -29.09 -7.45
C SER A 181 -9.31 -27.92 -6.50
N GLN A 182 -9.40 -26.69 -6.99
CA GLN A 182 -9.66 -25.51 -6.13
C GLN A 182 -10.96 -24.77 -6.46
N MET A 183 -11.71 -25.22 -7.47
CA MET A 183 -12.93 -24.53 -7.91
C MET A 183 -14.21 -25.04 -7.19
N GLU A 184 -14.16 -26.21 -6.53
CA GLU A 184 -15.34 -26.79 -5.86
C GLU A 184 -15.54 -26.38 -4.38
N LEU A 185 -14.62 -25.61 -3.77
CA LEU A 185 -14.74 -25.19 -2.36
C LEU A 185 -15.31 -23.77 -2.14
N LEU A 186 -15.77 -23.09 -3.20
CA LEU A 186 -16.25 -21.70 -3.12
C LEU A 186 -17.77 -21.53 -3.29
N ASN A 187 -18.54 -22.61 -3.40
CA ASN A 187 -20.02 -22.54 -3.41
C ASN A 187 -20.60 -22.57 -1.99
N GLY A 188 -20.11 -21.70 -1.12
CA GLY A 188 -20.77 -21.34 0.12
C GLY A 188 -21.32 -19.93 -0.02
N GLU A 189 -22.63 -19.82 -0.22
CA GLU A 189 -23.39 -18.56 -0.25
C GLU A 189 -22.96 -17.67 0.91
N ASN A 190 -22.31 -16.55 0.60
CA ASN A 190 -22.18 -15.43 1.52
C ASN A 190 -22.73 -14.22 0.80
N ASP A 191 -23.86 -13.73 1.29
CA ASP A 191 -24.50 -12.49 0.89
C ASP A 191 -23.57 -11.32 1.21
N TYR A 192 -22.78 -10.91 0.22
CA TYR A 192 -21.99 -9.70 0.29
C TYR A 192 -22.92 -8.50 0.04
N GLU A 193 -23.50 -7.97 1.11
CA GLU A 193 -23.99 -6.59 1.10
C GLU A 193 -22.78 -5.64 1.05
N THR A 194 -22.59 -5.02 -0.11
CA THR A 194 -21.74 -3.84 -0.32
C THR A 194 -22.24 -2.71 0.58
N ASP A 195 -21.53 -2.46 1.68
CA ASP A 195 -21.66 -1.25 2.48
C ASP A 195 -20.85 -0.18 1.75
N ASP A 196 -21.54 0.66 0.97
CA ASP A 196 -21.04 1.80 0.17
C ASP A 196 -20.47 2.95 1.04
N SER A 197 -19.94 2.65 2.23
CA SER A 197 -19.06 3.58 2.94
C SER A 197 -17.65 3.49 2.37
N GLU A 198 -17.55 3.86 1.09
CA GLU A 198 -16.32 4.24 0.42
C GLU A 198 -15.63 5.29 1.28
N ILE A 199 -14.57 4.89 1.96
CA ILE A 199 -13.45 5.82 2.14
C ILE A 199 -12.96 6.02 0.71
N SER A 200 -13.23 7.21 0.19
CA SER A 200 -12.69 7.69 -1.07
C SER A 200 -11.17 7.64 -0.99
N ASP A 201 -10.59 6.48 -1.30
CA ASP A 201 -9.45 6.47 -2.20
C ASP A 201 -10.03 7.08 -3.46
N ASP A 202 -9.77 8.38 -3.63
CA ASP A 202 -10.27 9.20 -4.73
C ASP A 202 -10.41 8.34 -5.99
N ASP A 203 -11.57 8.47 -6.63
CA ASP A 203 -11.83 8.09 -8.01
C ASP A 203 -10.76 8.76 -8.89
N ASP A 204 -9.56 8.20 -8.89
CA ASP A 204 -8.44 8.49 -9.76
C ASP A 204 -8.85 7.88 -11.11
N GLY A 205 -9.86 8.48 -11.73
CA GLY A 205 -10.10 8.34 -13.15
C GLY A 205 -8.77 8.55 -13.85
N ILE A 206 -8.44 7.64 -14.77
CA ILE A 206 -7.17 7.57 -15.50
C ILE A 206 -6.59 8.97 -15.74
N ILE A 207 -5.59 9.34 -14.94
CA ILE A 207 -4.89 10.62 -15.08
C ILE A 207 -3.98 10.48 -16.29
N VAL A 208 -4.34 11.18 -17.36
CA VAL A 208 -3.56 11.22 -18.60
C VAL A 208 -2.34 12.09 -18.35
N TYR A 209 -1.17 11.47 -18.21
CA TYR A 209 0.14 12.12 -17.98
C TYR A 209 0.69 12.91 -19.19
N SER A 210 -0.06 13.01 -20.29
CA SER A 210 0.46 13.54 -21.56
C SER A 210 -0.17 14.88 -21.91
N SER A 211 0.51 15.98 -21.55
CA SER A 211 0.66 17.23 -22.36
C SER A 211 1.12 18.45 -21.55
N THR A 212 1.15 18.39 -20.21
CA THR A 212 1.55 19.54 -19.38
C THR A 212 3.04 19.81 -19.49
N THR A 213 3.42 21.01 -19.95
CA THR A 213 4.79 21.51 -19.90
C THR A 213 5.04 22.25 -18.59
N ILE A 214 6.30 22.47 -18.24
CA ILE A 214 6.68 23.22 -17.03
C ILE A 214 6.11 24.66 -17.00
N TYR A 215 5.87 25.23 -18.19
CA TYR A 215 5.31 26.58 -18.33
C TYR A 215 3.81 26.63 -18.03
N ASP A 216 3.16 25.47 -17.96
CA ASP A 216 1.74 25.35 -17.63
C ASP A 216 1.51 25.20 -16.11
N LEU A 217 2.59 25.14 -15.32
CA LEU A 217 2.51 25.03 -13.86
C LEU A 217 2.13 26.37 -13.21
N PRO A 218 1.29 26.34 -12.15
CA PRO A 218 1.07 27.49 -11.28
C PRO A 218 2.38 28.05 -10.71
N THR A 219 2.42 29.35 -10.41
CA THR A 219 3.64 30.01 -9.88
C THR A 219 4.26 29.28 -8.67
N PRO A 220 3.48 28.89 -7.62
CA PRO A 220 4.06 28.18 -6.46
C PRO A 220 4.68 26.84 -6.84
N SER A 221 4.15 26.21 -7.89
CA SER A 221 4.62 24.93 -8.40
C SER A 221 5.92 25.03 -9.16
N ARG A 222 6.09 26.13 -9.90
CA ARG A 222 7.31 26.44 -10.64
C ARG A 222 8.44 26.80 -9.69
N GLU A 223 8.17 27.60 -8.66
CA GLU A 223 9.13 27.94 -7.61
C GLU A 223 9.65 26.69 -6.88
N LEU A 224 8.77 25.72 -6.60
CA LEU A 224 9.16 24.45 -5.99
C LEU A 224 10.05 23.62 -6.93
N TYR A 225 9.73 23.58 -8.23
CA TYR A 225 10.56 22.92 -9.24
C TYR A 225 11.95 23.56 -9.35
N ASP A 226 12.02 24.89 -9.41
CA ASP A 226 13.28 25.64 -9.49
C ASP A 226 14.13 25.40 -8.24
N THR A 227 13.50 25.29 -7.07
CA THR A 227 14.18 24.92 -5.83
C THR A 227 14.73 23.50 -5.88
N ILE A 228 13.98 22.53 -6.43
CA ILE A 228 14.47 21.14 -6.60
C ILE A 228 15.67 21.10 -7.55
N LEU A 229 15.63 21.86 -8.66
CA LEU A 229 16.77 21.96 -9.58
C LEU A 229 18.00 22.59 -8.91
N TYR A 230 17.79 23.66 -8.16
CA TYR A 230 18.84 24.32 -7.39
C TYR A 230 19.50 23.36 -6.40
N CYS A 231 18.70 22.62 -5.62
CA CYS A 231 19.20 21.63 -4.67
C CYS A 231 19.92 20.46 -5.35
N LYS A 232 19.55 20.09 -6.58
CA LYS A 232 20.24 19.04 -7.35
C LYS A 232 21.59 19.49 -7.91
N ALA A 233 21.79 20.80 -8.08
CA ALA A 233 23.03 21.38 -8.59
C ALA A 233 24.08 21.62 -7.49
N LEU A 234 23.70 21.55 -6.22
CA LEU A 234 24.57 21.55 -5.05
C LEU A 234 25.14 20.15 -4.78
#